data_AF-A0A367WTI9-F1
#
_entry.id   AF-A0A367WTI9-F1
#
_cell.length_a   1.000
_cell.length_b   1.000
_cell.length_c   1.000
_cell.angle_alpha   90.00
_cell.angle_beta   90.00
_cell.angle_gamma   90.00
#
_symmetry.space_group_name_H-M   'P 1'
#
loop_
_entity.id
_entity.type
_entity.pdbx_description
1 polymer ?
#
loop_
_entity_poly.entity_id
_entity_poly.type
_entity_poly.pdbx_seq_one_letter_code
_entity_poly.pdbx_strand_id
1 'polypeptide(L)' 'MTRRATVTETELKRALKAAIERGLTVSEIIVTAEGVRLKLGSVDEKQKPVEDKAPLAWPKRTS' A
#
# COMPACT_ATOMS: atom_id res chain seq x y z
N MET A 1 -7.10 -21.89 1.95
CA MET A 1 -6.39 -21.86 0.64
C MET A 1 -5.59 -20.58 0.55
N THR A 2 -4.27 -20.68 0.54
CA THR A 2 -3.36 -19.53 0.43
C THR A 2 -3.41 -19.04 -1.00
N ARG A 3 -4.12 -17.92 -1.26
CA ARG A 3 -4.13 -17.29 -2.59
C ARG A 3 -2.70 -16.86 -2.90
N ARG A 4 -2.01 -17.56 -3.80
CA ARG A 4 -0.72 -17.10 -4.35
C ARG A 4 -0.99 -15.71 -4.93
N ALA A 5 -0.21 -14.72 -4.50
CA ALA A 5 -0.28 -13.39 -5.11
C ALA A 5 0.04 -13.55 -6.59
N THR A 6 -0.94 -13.30 -7.46
CA THR A 6 -0.77 -13.35 -8.92
C THR A 6 0.00 -12.16 -9.46
N VAL A 7 0.26 -11.16 -8.61
CA VAL A 7 0.99 -9.95 -9.00
C VAL A 7 2.48 -10.24 -9.11
N THR A 8 3.01 -9.98 -10.28
CA THR A 8 4.44 -10.07 -10.60
C THR A 8 5.12 -8.71 -10.51
N GLU A 9 6.43 -8.71 -10.27
CA GLU A 9 7.25 -7.50 -10.29
C GLU A 9 7.13 -6.75 -11.64
N THR A 10 6.96 -7.49 -12.73
CA THR A 10 6.77 -6.94 -14.08
C THR A 10 5.51 -6.10 -14.19
N GLU A 11 4.39 -6.55 -13.61
CA GLU A 11 3.12 -5.81 -13.61
C GLU A 11 3.22 -4.53 -12.78
N LEU A 12 3.89 -4.60 -11.62
CA LEU A 12 4.17 -3.42 -10.80
C LEU A 12 5.01 -2.39 -11.57
N LYS A 13 6.10 -2.82 -12.21
CA LYS A 13 6.96 -1.94 -13.02
C LYS A 13 6.21 -1.29 -14.18
N ARG A 14 5.34 -2.05 -14.86
CA ARG A 14 4.52 -1.52 -15.95
C ARG A 14 3.54 -0.45 -15.46
N ALA A 15 2.87 -0.69 -14.34
CA ALA A 15 1.93 0.27 -13.75
C ALA A 15 2.65 1.57 -13.33
N LEU A 16 3.81 1.45 -12.67
CA LEU A 16 4.66 2.58 -12.29
C LEU A 16 5.12 3.39 -13.50
N LYS A 17 5.62 2.71 -14.54
CA LYS A 17 6.08 3.38 -15.76
C LYS A 17 4.97 4.19 -16.41
N ALA A 18 3.76 3.62 -16.52
CA ALA A 18 2.60 4.32 -17.08
C ALA A 18 2.17 5.54 -16.26
N ALA A 19 2.34 5.51 -14.93
CA ALA A 19 2.07 6.66 -14.07
C ALA A 19 3.12 7.77 -14.28
N ILE A 20 4.41 7.41 -14.33
CA ILE A 20 5.52 8.34 -14.56
C ILE A 20 5.42 9.00 -15.94
N GLU A 21 5.14 8.23 -17.00
CA GLU A 21 4.97 8.75 -18.36
C GLU A 21 3.82 9.76 -18.47
N ARG A 22 2.81 9.67 -17.60
CA ARG A 22 1.70 10.61 -17.51
C ARG A 22 1.99 11.81 -16.62
N GLY A 23 3.20 11.93 -16.08
CA GLY A 23 3.58 13.00 -15.15
C GLY A 23 2.85 12.92 -13.81
N LEU A 24 2.32 11.75 -13.45
CA LEU A 24 1.57 11.55 -12.21
C LEU A 24 2.53 11.19 -11.09
N THR A 25 2.43 11.88 -9.96
CA THR A 25 3.19 11.54 -8.75
C THR A 25 2.48 10.39 -8.02
N VAL A 26 3.13 9.24 -7.97
CA VAL A 26 2.64 8.08 -7.21
C VAL A 26 2.98 8.28 -5.73
N SER A 27 1.96 8.33 -4.88
CA SER A 27 2.11 8.51 -3.42
C SER A 27 2.15 7.17 -2.70
N GLU A 28 1.28 6.23 -3.08
CA GLU A 28 1.23 4.89 -2.49
C GLU A 28 1.02 3.81 -3.54
N ILE A 29 1.61 2.65 -3.27
CA ILE A 29 1.43 1.43 -4.06
C ILE A 29 0.85 0.37 -3.15
N ILE A 30 -0.36 -0.09 -3.47
CA ILE A 30 -1.05 -1.14 -2.73
C ILE A 30 -1.03 -2.40 -3.59
N VAL A 31 -0.25 -3.37 -3.15
CA VAL A 31 -0.17 -4.69 -3.78
C VAL A 31 -1.12 -5.63 -3.05
N THR A 32 -2.09 -6.19 -3.79
CA THR A 32 -3.04 -7.16 -3.27
C THR A 32 -2.91 -8.47 -4.05
N ALA A 33 -3.49 -9.56 -3.53
CA ALA A 33 -3.53 -10.82 -4.27
C ALA A 33 -4.30 -10.70 -5.60
N GLU A 34 -5.14 -9.67 -5.76
CA GLU A 34 -5.96 -9.45 -6.95
C GLU A 34 -5.32 -8.48 -7.97
N GLY A 35 -4.28 -7.73 -7.58
CA GLY A 35 -3.68 -6.72 -8.46
C GLY A 35 -2.87 -5.63 -7.75
N VAL A 36 -2.33 -4.72 -8.55
CA VAL A 36 -1.63 -3.49 -8.11
C VAL A 36 -2.59 -2.30 -8.21
N ARG A 37 -2.74 -1.54 -7.11
CA ARG A 37 -3.44 -0.26 -7.10
C ARG A 37 -2.44 0.85 -6.81
N LEU A 38 -2.41 1.85 -7.68
CA LEU A 38 -1.60 3.06 -7.50
C LEU A 38 -2.50 4.18 -6.98
N LYS A 39 -2.16 4.76 -5.83
CA LYS A 39 -2.72 6.04 -5.43
C LYS A 39 -1.84 7.16 -5.96
N LEU A 40 -2.47 8.01 -6.75
CA LEU A 40 -1.85 9.21 -7.29
C LEU A 40 -2.03 10.29 -6.23
N GLY A 41 -0.92 10.83 -5.74
CA GLY A 41 -0.93 11.97 -4.83
C GLY A 41 -0.66 13.26 -5.56
N SER A 42 -0.96 14.37 -4.90
CA SER A 42 -0.37 15.66 -5.28
C SER A 42 1.03 15.77 -4.68
N VAL A 43 1.92 16.54 -5.31
CA VAL A 43 3.32 16.74 -4.88
C VAL A 43 3.45 17.21 -3.42
N ASP A 44 2.38 17.79 -2.85
CA ASP A 44 2.27 18.27 -1.47
C ASP A 44 1.27 17.50 -0.59
N GLU A 45 0.96 16.24 -0.92
CA GLU A 45 0.06 15.46 -0.08
C GLU A 45 0.77 15.09 1.24
N LYS A 46 0.41 15.79 2.33
CA LYS A 46 0.88 15.48 3.69
C LYS A 46 0.57 14.03 3.99
N GLN A 47 1.62 13.23 4.17
CA GLN A 47 1.53 11.85 4.61
C GLN A 47 0.69 11.82 5.89
N LYS A 48 -0.53 11.28 5.82
CA LYS A 48 -1.37 11.14 7.01
C LYS A 48 -0.62 10.19 7.95
N PRO A 49 -0.42 10.56 9.23
CA PRO A 49 0.17 9.64 10.18
C PRO A 49 -0.67 8.37 10.17
N VAL A 50 -0.01 7.24 9.94
CA VAL A 50 -0.60 5.93 10.13
C VAL A 50 -1.02 5.92 11.60
N GLU A 51 -2.33 5.84 11.87
CA GLU A 51 -2.82 5.53 13.21
C GLU A 51 -2.37 4.10 13.53
N ASP A 52 -1.13 3.98 14.01
CA ASP A 52 -0.65 2.80 14.71
C ASP A 52 -1.50 2.72 15.97
N LYS A 53 -2.61 1.97 15.88
CA LYS A 53 -3.41 1.60 17.04
C LYS A 53 -2.43 0.93 17.99
N ALA A 54 -2.14 1.60 19.11
CA ALA A 54 -1.26 1.09 20.15
C ALA A 54 -1.60 -0.39 20.43
N PRO A 55 -0.60 -1.25 20.64
CA PRO A 55 -0.83 -2.67 20.85
C PRO A 55 -1.87 -2.87 21.96
N LEU A 56 -2.86 -3.74 21.68
CA LEU A 56 -3.90 -4.11 22.64
C LEU A 56 -3.26 -4.47 23.97
N ALA A 57 -3.71 -3.81 25.04
CA ALA A 57 -3.17 -4.03 26.38
C ALA A 57 -3.22 -5.51 26.73
N TRP A 58 -2.09 -6.06 27.19
CA TRP A 58 -2.00 -7.46 27.60
C TRP A 58 -3.00 -7.73 28.73
N PRO A 59 -3.79 -8.82 28.66
CA PRO A 59 -4.79 -9.09 29.69
C PRO A 59 -4.10 -9.29 31.04
N LYS A 60 -4.45 -8.44 32.01
CA LYS A 60 -4.01 -8.61 33.40
C LYS A 60 -4.77 -9.81 33.97
N ARG A 61 -4.03 -10.84 34.36
CA ARG A 61 -4.56 -12.01 35.06
C ARG A 61 -5.03 -11.53 36.44
N THR A 62 -6.34 -11.39 36.62
CA THR A 62 -6.95 -11.10 37.92
C THR A 62 -6.67 -12.27 38.86
N SER A 63 -5.96 -12.00 39.95
CA SER A 63 -5.78 -12.92 41.08
C SER A 63 -7.03 -13.00 41.94
#